data_AF-A0ABD0MMR3-F1
#
_entry.id   AF-A0ABD0MMR3-F1
#
_cell.length_a   1.000
_cell.length_b   1.000
_cell.length_c   1.000
_cell.angle_alpha   90.00
_cell.angle_beta   90.00
_cell.angle_gamma   90.00
#
_symmetry.space_group_name_H-M   'P 1'
#
loop_
_entity.id
_entity.type
_entity.pdbx_description
1 polymer ?
#
loop_
_entity_poly.entity_id
_entity_poly.type
_entity_poly.pdbx_seq_one_letter_code
_entity_poly.pdbx_strand_id
1 'polypeptide(L)'
;MTSYAMANADKLNKDILMRHSTQGEAGRSWDVPGQRYHSLEATAYAVLALVKEKDFSKAGEAVHWLNRQQSHYGGFETTQATIMVFQAVAEYRTQVKDRKNFNLEVELSVAERKDRVTYTIRRDNIHLTRSDR
;
A
#
# COMPACT_ATOMS: atom_id res chain seq x y z
N MET A 1 -8.93 13.51 4.36
CA MET A 1 -8.49 14.30 5.54
C MET A 1 -9.42 14.13 6.73
N THR A 2 -10.70 14.51 6.66
CA THR A 2 -11.63 14.48 7.82
C THR A 2 -11.75 13.10 8.48
N SER A 3 -11.76 12.03 7.69
CA SER A 3 -11.82 10.66 8.22
C SER A 3 -10.65 10.33 9.16
N TYR A 4 -9.44 10.83 8.89
CA TYR A 4 -8.30 10.58 9.76
C TYR A 4 -8.40 11.38 11.07
N ALA A 5 -8.83 12.64 10.99
CA ALA A 5 -9.09 13.45 12.19
C ALA A 5 -10.17 12.82 13.08
N MET A 6 -11.26 12.31 12.48
CA MET A 6 -12.31 11.59 13.19
C MET A 6 -11.82 10.28 13.81
N ALA A 7 -10.98 9.53 13.11
CA ALA A 7 -10.37 8.30 13.64
C ALA A 7 -9.49 8.59 14.86
N ASN A 8 -8.70 9.67 14.84
CA ASN A 8 -7.90 10.07 16.00
C ASN A 8 -8.74 10.54 17.20
N ALA A 9 -9.99 10.91 16.98
CA ALA A 9 -10.94 11.29 18.02
C ALA A 9 -11.88 10.14 18.42
N ASP A 10 -11.62 8.91 17.95
CA ASP A 10 -12.46 7.71 18.13
C ASP A 10 -13.93 7.92 17.68
N LYS A 11 -14.12 8.76 16.65
CA LYS A 11 -15.42 9.17 16.12
C LYS A 11 -15.60 8.82 14.64
N LEU A 12 -14.75 7.96 14.09
CA LEU A 12 -14.84 7.61 12.67
C LEU A 12 -16.11 6.82 12.39
N ASN A 13 -16.96 7.35 11.51
CA ASN A 13 -17.98 6.53 10.87
C ASN A 13 -17.36 5.80 9.67
N LYS A 14 -17.01 4.54 9.91
CA LYS A 14 -16.37 3.67 8.91
C LYS A 14 -17.26 3.40 7.71
N ASP A 15 -18.57 3.27 7.89
CA ASP A 15 -19.49 2.98 6.77
C ASP A 15 -19.52 4.14 5.77
N ILE A 16 -19.48 5.37 6.26
CA ILE A 16 -19.35 6.56 5.40
C ILE A 16 -18.02 6.52 4.66
N LEU A 17 -16.90 6.25 5.36
CA LEU A 17 -15.59 6.16 4.72
C LEU A 17 -15.60 5.09 3.61
N MET A 18 -16.15 3.91 3.88
CA MET A 18 -16.18 2.81 2.93
C MET A 18 -17.13 3.06 1.75
N ARG A 19 -18.25 3.75 1.97
CA ARG A 19 -19.21 4.11 0.91
C ARG A 19 -18.59 4.99 -0.18
N HIS A 20 -17.60 5.81 0.18
CA HIS A 20 -16.87 6.67 -0.76
C HIS A 20 -15.62 6.02 -1.35
N SER A 21 -15.41 4.72 -1.11
CA SER A 21 -14.28 3.99 -1.69
C SER A 21 -14.64 3.34 -3.01
N THR A 22 -13.71 3.35 -3.95
CA THR A 22 -13.75 2.58 -5.17
C THR A 22 -13.01 1.27 -4.95
N GLN A 23 -13.60 0.15 -5.33
CA GLN A 23 -12.94 -1.15 -5.32
C GLN A 23 -12.74 -1.61 -6.77
N GLY A 24 -11.49 -1.74 -7.18
CA GLY A 24 -11.11 -2.24 -8.51
C GLY A 24 -10.12 -3.39 -8.42
N GLU A 25 -9.68 -3.90 -9.57
CA GLU A 25 -8.71 -4.99 -9.66
C GLU A 25 -7.35 -4.65 -9.02
N ALA A 26 -7.00 -3.36 -8.99
CA ALA A 26 -5.76 -2.86 -8.42
C ALA A 26 -5.80 -2.69 -6.89
N GLY A 27 -6.96 -2.91 -6.25
CA GLY A 27 -7.18 -2.69 -4.82
C GLY A 27 -8.26 -1.64 -4.55
N ARG A 28 -8.19 -1.01 -3.38
CA ARG A 28 -9.17 -0.02 -2.93
C ARG A 28 -8.59 1.39 -2.96
N SER A 29 -9.34 2.36 -3.48
CA SER A 29 -8.92 3.76 -3.53
C SER A 29 -10.06 4.71 -3.15
N TRP A 30 -9.69 5.94 -2.83
CA TRP A 30 -10.63 7.06 -2.69
C TRP A 30 -10.34 8.04 -3.82
N ASP A 31 -11.03 7.82 -4.94
CA ASP A 31 -10.80 8.58 -6.16
C ASP A 31 -11.40 9.98 -6.01
N VAL A 32 -10.59 10.99 -6.29
CA VAL A 32 -11.00 12.40 -6.28
C VAL A 32 -10.98 12.91 -7.72
N PRO A 33 -12.05 13.55 -8.21
CA PRO A 33 -12.05 14.18 -9.52
C PRO A 33 -10.92 15.22 -9.64
N GLY A 34 -10.24 15.23 -10.78
CA GLY A 34 -9.13 16.15 -11.05
C GLY A 34 -7.79 15.42 -11.12
N GLN A 35 -6.78 15.98 -10.46
CA GLN A 35 -5.41 15.48 -10.57
C GLN A 35 -5.16 14.22 -9.74
N ARG A 36 -4.35 13.31 -10.28
CA ARG A 36 -4.04 11.99 -9.70
C ARG A 36 -3.49 12.08 -8.27
N TYR A 37 -2.71 13.11 -7.95
CA TYR A 37 -2.13 13.28 -6.62
C TYR A 37 -3.17 13.54 -5.51
N HIS A 38 -4.36 14.03 -5.85
CA HIS A 38 -5.44 14.16 -4.87
C HIS A 38 -5.98 12.79 -4.44
N SER A 39 -6.16 11.86 -5.38
CA SER A 39 -6.57 10.49 -5.06
C SER A 39 -5.52 9.74 -4.25
N LEU A 40 -4.23 9.99 -4.51
CA LEU A 40 -3.12 9.46 -3.71
C LEU A 40 -3.18 9.93 -2.26
N GLU A 41 -3.32 11.24 -2.07
CA GLU A 41 -3.43 11.84 -0.75
C GLU A 41 -4.69 11.38 -0.01
N ALA A 42 -5.85 11.38 -0.67
CA ALA A 42 -7.11 10.94 -0.09
C ALA A 42 -7.05 9.47 0.36
N THR A 43 -6.49 8.60 -0.49
CA THR A 43 -6.30 7.19 -0.18
C THR A 43 -5.30 6.99 0.97
N ALA A 44 -4.23 7.79 1.04
CA ALA A 44 -3.28 7.75 2.15
C ALA A 44 -3.94 8.11 3.50
N TYR A 45 -4.78 9.15 3.53
CA TYR A 45 -5.56 9.48 4.73
C TYR A 45 -6.55 8.38 5.12
N ALA A 46 -7.18 7.73 4.14
CA ALA A 46 -8.08 6.61 4.40
C ALA A 46 -7.33 5.40 5.00
N VAL A 47 -6.13 5.09 4.50
CA VAL A 47 -5.26 4.06 5.09
C VAL A 47 -4.95 4.37 6.55
N LEU A 48 -4.52 5.60 6.86
CA LEU A 48 -4.23 6.00 8.23
C LEU A 48 -5.45 5.84 9.15
N ALA A 49 -6.63 6.26 8.68
CA ALA A 49 -7.88 6.09 9.43
C ALA A 49 -8.22 4.60 9.67
N LEU A 50 -8.10 3.75 8.65
CA LEU A 50 -8.36 2.31 8.77
C LEU A 50 -7.36 1.60 9.68
N VAL A 51 -6.09 2.03 9.65
CA VAL A 51 -5.03 1.52 10.55
C VAL A 51 -5.31 1.89 12.00
N LYS A 52 -5.81 3.11 12.28
CA LYS A 52 -6.26 3.51 13.63
C LYS A 52 -7.43 2.66 14.13
N GLU A 53 -8.40 2.40 13.26
CA GLU A 53 -9.52 1.48 13.54
C GLU A 53 -9.13 -0.01 13.55
N LYS A 54 -7.84 -0.34 13.38
CA LYS A 54 -7.30 -1.70 13.33
C LYS A 54 -7.92 -2.58 12.22
N ASP A 55 -8.49 -1.99 11.18
CA ASP A 55 -8.96 -2.72 9.98
C ASP A 55 -7.83 -2.88 8.97
N PHE A 56 -6.89 -3.77 9.30
CA PHE A 56 -5.71 -4.03 8.48
C PHE A 56 -6.05 -4.72 7.16
N SER A 57 -7.19 -5.41 7.06
CA SER A 57 -7.60 -6.06 5.80
C SER A 57 -7.89 -5.01 4.74
N LYS A 58 -8.76 -4.04 5.07
CA LYS A 58 -9.13 -2.97 4.15
C LYS A 58 -7.99 -1.97 3.93
N ALA A 59 -7.21 -1.69 4.98
CA ALA A 59 -6.00 -0.87 4.83
C ALA A 59 -5.00 -1.53 3.88
N GLY A 60 -4.86 -2.86 3.92
CA GLY A 60 -3.98 -3.61 3.02
C GLY A 60 -4.37 -3.49 1.55
N GLU A 61 -5.67 -3.57 1.24
CA GLU A 61 -6.18 -3.35 -0.12
C GLU A 61 -5.81 -1.96 -0.65
N ALA A 62 -5.89 -0.94 0.19
CA ALA A 62 -5.56 0.43 -0.18
C ALA A 62 -4.04 0.68 -0.29
N VAL A 63 -3.24 0.07 0.59
CA VAL A 63 -1.77 0.09 0.49
C VAL A 63 -1.30 -0.60 -0.79
N HIS A 64 -1.94 -1.70 -1.18
CA HIS A 64 -1.63 -2.38 -2.44
C HIS A 64 -1.90 -1.48 -3.65
N TRP A 65 -3.03 -0.79 -3.66
CA TRP A 65 -3.34 0.19 -4.70
C TRP A 65 -2.29 1.31 -4.73
N LEU A 66 -1.93 1.91 -3.58
CA LEU A 66 -0.92 2.97 -3.49
C LEU A 66 0.44 2.54 -4.05
N ASN A 67 0.90 1.31 -3.75
CA ASN A 67 2.16 0.79 -4.28
C ASN A 67 2.15 0.65 -5.80
N ARG A 68 1.00 0.34 -6.43
CA ARG A 68 0.87 0.28 -7.89
C ARG A 68 0.88 1.65 -8.55
N GLN A 69 0.58 2.71 -7.80
CA GLN A 69 0.58 4.06 -8.35
C GLN A 69 1.96 4.72 -8.37
N GLN A 70 2.97 4.12 -7.75
CA GLN A 70 4.32 4.64 -7.79
C GLN A 70 4.83 4.66 -9.25
N SER A 71 5.17 5.85 -9.75
CA SER A 71 5.83 6.00 -11.05
C SER A 71 7.22 5.34 -11.01
N HIS A 72 7.69 4.87 -12.17
CA HIS A 72 9.00 4.22 -12.35
C HIS A 72 10.18 5.04 -11.81
N TYR A 73 9.99 6.36 -11.64
CA TYR A 73 10.98 7.31 -11.10
C TYR A 73 10.86 7.59 -9.59
N GLY A 74 10.04 6.82 -8.86
CA GLY A 74 10.06 6.82 -7.39
C GLY A 74 9.45 8.05 -6.70
N GLY A 75 8.75 8.91 -7.42
CA GLY A 75 8.11 10.11 -6.87
C GLY A 75 6.60 10.15 -7.07
N PHE A 76 5.88 10.82 -6.15
CA PHE A 76 4.54 11.32 -6.39
C PHE A 76 4.64 12.81 -6.77
N GLU A 77 3.78 13.27 -7.68
CA GLU A 77 3.91 14.58 -8.33
C GLU A 77 3.94 15.78 -7.36
N THR A 78 3.46 15.61 -6.13
CA THR A 78 3.43 16.65 -5.09
C THR A 78 4.06 16.18 -3.78
N THR A 79 4.66 17.12 -3.04
CA THR A 79 5.29 16.86 -1.72
C THR A 79 4.28 16.31 -0.72
N GLN A 80 3.06 16.87 -0.69
CA GLN A 80 2.02 16.45 0.24
C GLN A 80 1.55 15.02 -0.03
N ALA A 81 1.26 14.67 -1.29
CA ALA A 81 0.92 13.28 -1.65
C ALA A 81 2.08 12.33 -1.35
N THR A 82 3.32 12.74 -1.63
CA THR A 82 4.51 11.95 -1.36
C THR A 82 4.64 11.62 0.13
N ILE A 83 4.65 12.65 0.98
CA ILE A 83 4.79 12.47 2.44
C ILE A 83 3.64 11.63 3.00
N MET A 84 2.40 11.92 2.60
CA MET A 84 1.23 11.22 3.12
C MET A 84 1.22 9.74 2.73
N VAL A 85 1.56 9.40 1.48
CA VAL A 85 1.63 8.00 1.04
C VAL A 85 2.74 7.26 1.79
N PHE A 86 3.92 7.86 1.95
CA PHE A 86 4.99 7.25 2.73
C PHE A 86 4.60 7.01 4.18
N GLN A 87 4.00 8.00 4.84
CA GLN A 87 3.54 7.88 6.22
C GLN A 87 2.49 6.77 6.36
N ALA A 88 1.49 6.75 5.48
CA ALA A 88 0.42 5.75 5.50
C ALA A 88 0.93 4.32 5.31
N VAL A 89 1.81 4.10 4.31
CA VAL A 89 2.39 2.79 4.04
C VAL A 89 3.33 2.35 5.16
N ALA A 90 4.12 3.27 5.72
CA ALA A 90 4.99 2.98 6.85
C ALA A 90 4.19 2.60 8.10
N GLU A 91 3.17 3.37 8.47
CA GLU A 91 2.35 3.09 9.65
C GLU A 91 1.61 1.75 9.53
N TYR A 92 1.03 1.47 8.36
CA TYR A 92 0.43 0.15 8.07
C TYR A 92 1.45 -0.98 8.22
N ARG A 93 2.62 -0.85 7.59
CA ARG A 93 3.66 -1.88 7.65
C ARG A 93 4.17 -2.10 9.06
N THR A 94 4.36 -1.04 9.86
CA THR A 94 4.78 -1.15 11.26
C THR A 94 3.76 -1.94 12.08
N GLN A 95 2.47 -1.65 11.94
CA GLN A 95 1.43 -2.35 12.69
C GLN A 95 1.17 -3.80 12.22
N VAL A 96 1.40 -4.09 10.94
CA VAL A 96 1.19 -5.43 10.36
C VAL A 96 2.43 -6.33 10.44
N LYS A 97 3.65 -5.77 10.52
CA LYS A 97 4.92 -6.53 10.59
C LYS A 97 4.92 -7.55 11.72
N ASP A 98 4.29 -7.23 12.84
CA ASP A 98 4.26 -8.08 14.03
C ASP A 98 3.36 -9.31 13.88
N ARG A 99 2.63 -9.45 12.75
CA ARG A 99 1.58 -10.47 12.59
C ARG A 99 1.77 -11.49 11.46
N LYS A 100 2.75 -11.34 10.56
CA LYS A 100 2.90 -12.25 9.41
C LYS A 100 4.28 -12.89 9.29
N ASN A 101 4.30 -14.20 9.03
CA ASN A 101 5.46 -14.92 8.52
C ASN A 101 5.63 -14.56 7.03
N PHE A 102 6.75 -13.92 6.69
CA PHE A 102 7.05 -13.50 5.32
C PHE A 102 7.82 -14.63 4.61
N ASN A 103 7.15 -15.32 3.70
CA ASN A 103 7.74 -16.34 2.83
C ASN A 103 7.15 -16.17 1.43
N LEU A 104 7.95 -15.64 0.50
CA LEU A 104 7.57 -15.39 -0.88
C LEU A 104 8.43 -16.25 -1.80
N GLU A 105 7.79 -17.05 -2.65
CA GLU A 105 8.47 -17.81 -3.69
C GLU A 105 8.24 -17.11 -5.03
N VAL A 106 9.33 -16.70 -5.69
CA VAL A 106 9.32 -15.94 -6.93
C VAL A 106 9.97 -16.79 -8.00
N GLU A 107 9.22 -17.16 -9.02
CA GLU A 107 9.73 -17.86 -10.19
C GLU A 107 9.97 -16.87 -11.32
N LEU A 108 11.20 -16.84 -11.85
CA LEU A 108 11.59 -16.03 -13.00
C LEU A 108 11.73 -16.93 -14.23
N SER A 109 10.95 -16.63 -15.27
CA SER A 109 11.03 -17.28 -16.58
C SER A 109 11.47 -16.24 -17.62
N VAL A 110 12.64 -16.43 -18.20
CA VAL A 110 13.15 -15.57 -19.28
C VAL A 110 12.99 -16.32 -20.60
N ALA A 111 12.40 -15.68 -21.62
CA ALA A 111 12.05 -16.33 -22.88
C ALA A 111 13.25 -17.03 -23.58
N GLU A 112 14.47 -16.52 -23.38
CA GLU A 112 15.70 -17.08 -23.95
C GLU A 112 16.37 -18.15 -23.06
N ARG A 113 15.90 -18.36 -21.82
CA ARG A 113 16.40 -19.41 -20.91
C ARG A 113 15.39 -20.55 -20.81
N LYS A 114 15.89 -21.79 -20.98
CA LYS A 114 15.07 -23.00 -20.85
C LYS A 114 14.74 -23.32 -19.39
N ASP A 115 15.62 -22.93 -18.47
CA ASP A 115 15.50 -23.19 -17.04
C ASP A 115 14.86 -22.00 -16.32
N ARG A 116 13.88 -22.31 -15.47
CA ARG A 116 13.22 -21.37 -14.57
C ARG A 116 14.08 -21.20 -13.32
N VAL A 117 14.28 -19.94 -12.91
CA VAL A 117 15.02 -19.65 -11.67
C VAL A 117 14.03 -19.30 -10.58
N THR A 118 14.00 -20.11 -9.52
CA THR A 118 13.13 -19.87 -8.35
C THR A 118 13.93 -19.26 -7.21
N TYR A 119 13.46 -18.12 -6.71
CA TYR A 119 14.01 -17.42 -5.57
C TYR A 119 13.02 -17.43 -4.40
N THR A 120 13.46 -17.93 -3.24
CA THR A 120 12.68 -17.81 -1.99
C THR A 120 13.14 -16.58 -1.21
N ILE A 121 12.23 -15.64 -0.99
CA ILE A 121 12.42 -14.44 -0.16
C ILE A 121 11.75 -14.66 1.19
N ARG A 122 12.57 -14.69 2.23
CA ARG A 122 12.18 -14.86 3.63
C ARG A 122 12.67 -13.69 4.46
N ARG A 123 12.18 -13.61 5.69
CA ARG A 123 12.50 -12.51 6.63
C ARG A 123 14.00 -12.41 6.94
N ASP A 124 14.68 -13.55 6.99
CA ASP A 124 16.13 -13.69 7.22
C ASP A 124 16.98 -13.28 6.00
N ASN A 125 16.42 -13.32 4.80
CA ASN A 125 17.18 -13.10 3.56
C ASN A 125 16.68 -11.90 2.72
N ILE A 126 15.83 -11.05 3.33
CA ILE A 126 15.14 -9.94 2.66
C ILE A 126 16.09 -8.84 2.15
N HIS A 127 17.27 -8.70 2.76
CA HIS A 127 18.27 -7.70 2.40
C HIS A 127 19.33 -8.23 1.41
N LEU A 128 19.22 -9.50 0.98
CA LEU A 128 20.16 -10.06 0.01
C LEU A 128 19.83 -9.56 -1.40
N THR A 129 20.80 -8.89 -2.01
CA THR A 129 20.78 -8.59 -3.44
C THR A 129 20.89 -9.89 -4.22
N ARG A 130 19.96 -10.13 -5.15
CA ARG A 130 19.97 -11.30 -6.04
C ARG A 130 20.33 -10.82 -7.44
N SER A 131 21.35 -11.43 -8.02
CA SER A 131 21.76 -11.21 -9.40
C SER A 131 21.90 -12.57 -10.08
N ASP A 132 21.35 -12.70 -11.26
CA ASP A 132 21.66 -13.83 -12.13
C ASP A 132 23.08 -13.67 -12.70
N ARG A 133 23.83 -14.77 -12.79
CA ARG A 133 25.07 -14.84 -13.58
C ARG A 133 24.78 -15.21 -15.03
#